data_AF-A0A845UXR7-F1
#
_entry.id   AF-A0A845UXR7-F1
#
_cell.length_a   1.000
_cell.length_b   1.000
_cell.length_c   1.000
_cell.angle_alpha   90.00
_cell.angle_beta   90.00
_cell.angle_gamma   90.00
#
_symmetry.space_group_name_H-M   'P 1'
#
loop_
_entity.id
_entity.type
_entity.pdbx_description
1 polymer ?
#
loop_
_entity_poly.entity_id
_entity_poly.type
_entity_poly.pdbx_seq_one_letter_code
_entity_poly.pdbx_strand_id
1 'polypeptide(L)'
;MARKPLTPSEQLVGRRLPPESTYRDQVMMSYVKDPDAAKEEDRFCGRFAPVDSWLRAPHRAARKKGWLRAGQVNISILGSKAMPIWYLTESGKIEALQARDRVLQTRAARSEWVQDFHAARKEYIAKKDSENDPDVPSSPKP
;
A
#
# COMPACT_ATOMS: atom_id res chain seq x y z
N MET A 1 -20.35 -18.26 0.57
CA MET A 1 -20.12 -17.30 -0.53
C MET A 1 -19.13 -17.91 -1.51
N ALA A 2 -19.46 -18.00 -2.81
CA ALA A 2 -18.55 -18.55 -3.82
C ALA A 2 -17.30 -17.66 -3.96
N ARG A 3 -16.11 -18.27 -4.07
CA ARG A 3 -14.87 -17.54 -4.32
C ARG A 3 -14.95 -16.91 -5.71
N LYS A 4 -14.79 -15.58 -5.82
CA LYS A 4 -14.70 -14.89 -7.11
C LYS A 4 -13.66 -15.56 -8.03
N PRO A 5 -13.90 -15.65 -9.35
CA PRO A 5 -12.91 -16.18 -10.27
C PRO A 5 -11.63 -15.33 -10.25
N LEU A 6 -10.49 -15.95 -10.57
CA LEU A 6 -9.21 -15.25 -10.70
C LEU A 6 -9.24 -14.33 -11.92
N THR A 7 -8.68 -13.13 -11.80
CA THR A 7 -8.44 -12.24 -12.94
C THR A 7 -7.42 -12.84 -13.90
N PRO A 8 -7.34 -12.42 -15.17
CA PRO A 8 -6.36 -12.96 -16.12
C PRO A 8 -4.92 -12.93 -15.61
N SER A 9 -4.52 -11.84 -14.93
CA SER A 9 -3.18 -11.74 -14.33
C SER A 9 -2.98 -12.72 -13.18
N GLU A 10 -3.98 -12.93 -12.33
CA GLU A 10 -3.92 -13.94 -11.26
C GLU A 10 -3.98 -15.37 -11.79
N GLN A 11 -4.62 -15.60 -12.94
CA GLN A 11 -4.58 -16.88 -13.64
C GLN A 11 -3.18 -17.19 -14.16
N LEU A 12 -2.50 -16.19 -14.75
CA LEU A 12 -1.11 -16.34 -15.20
C LEU A 12 -0.15 -16.68 -14.07
N VAL A 13 -0.32 -16.07 -12.89
CA VAL A 13 0.52 -16.33 -11.71
C VAL A 13 0.09 -17.59 -10.95
N GLY A 14 -1.17 -18.03 -11.09
CA GLY A 14 -1.73 -19.17 -10.36
C GLY A 14 -2.14 -18.86 -8.90
N ARG A 15 -1.98 -17.61 -8.43
CA ARG A 15 -2.44 -17.16 -7.11
C ARG A 15 -3.00 -15.74 -7.13
N ARG A 16 -3.86 -15.44 -6.16
CA ARG A 16 -4.50 -14.12 -6.02
C ARG A 16 -3.50 -13.03 -5.68
N LEU A 17 -3.76 -11.83 -6.21
CA LEU A 17 -3.02 -10.63 -5.86
C LEU A 17 -3.29 -10.28 -4.39
N PRO A 18 -2.25 -10.15 -3.55
CA PRO A 18 -2.43 -9.74 -2.15
C PRO A 18 -3.16 -8.39 -2.06
N PRO A 19 -4.13 -8.21 -1.14
CA PRO A 19 -4.85 -6.95 -1.01
C PRO A 19 -3.90 -5.82 -0.61
N GLU A 20 -4.27 -4.58 -0.94
CA GLU A 20 -3.53 -3.40 -0.49
C GLU A 20 -3.69 -3.19 1.02
N SER A 21 -2.71 -2.54 1.64
CA SER A 21 -2.79 -2.18 3.06
C SER A 21 -4.00 -1.27 3.35
N THR A 22 -4.57 -1.37 4.55
CA THR A 22 -5.74 -0.56 4.88
C THR A 22 -5.39 0.93 4.90
N TYR A 23 -6.30 1.81 4.50
CA TYR A 23 -6.05 3.25 4.55
C TYR A 23 -5.76 3.76 5.96
N ARG A 24 -6.28 3.10 7.00
CA ARG A 24 -5.93 3.39 8.38
C ARG A 24 -4.43 3.15 8.64
N ASP A 25 -3.92 2.00 8.22
CA ASP A 25 -2.52 1.66 8.42
C ASP A 25 -1.61 2.57 7.59
N GLN A 26 -2.03 2.94 6.37
CA GLN A 26 -1.33 3.94 5.55
C GLN A 26 -1.27 5.31 6.24
N VAL A 27 -2.39 5.78 6.82
CA VAL A 27 -2.43 7.04 7.57
C VAL A 27 -1.49 6.98 8.76
N MET A 28 -1.56 5.92 9.58
CA MET A 28 -0.73 5.80 10.79
C MET A 28 0.75 5.67 10.46
N MET A 29 1.11 4.88 9.44
CA MET A 29 2.50 4.75 8.96
C MET A 29 3.07 6.09 8.49
N SER A 30 2.26 7.00 7.94
CA SER A 30 2.74 8.30 7.44
C SER A 30 3.35 9.21 8.51
N TYR A 31 3.07 8.95 9.79
CA TYR A 31 3.65 9.67 10.94
C TYR A 31 5.01 9.11 11.37
N VAL A 32 5.41 7.93 10.90
CA VAL A 32 6.73 7.35 11.17
C VAL A 32 7.73 7.92 10.16
N LYS A 33 8.77 8.60 10.66
CA LYS A 33 9.84 9.19 9.84
C LYS A 33 11.01 8.22 9.74
N ASP A 34 11.60 7.91 10.89
CA ASP A 34 12.73 6.98 11.00
C ASP A 34 12.49 6.02 12.18
N PRO A 35 12.06 4.78 11.92
CA PRO A 35 11.73 3.83 12.97
C PRO A 35 12.93 3.48 13.87
N ASP A 36 14.15 3.57 13.34
CA ASP A 36 15.38 3.14 14.01
C ASP A 36 16.13 4.30 14.67
N ALA A 37 15.58 5.52 14.59
CA ALA A 37 16.16 6.68 15.25
C ALA A 37 16.29 6.47 16.76
N ALA A 38 17.47 6.82 17.29
CA ALA A 38 17.79 6.71 18.72
C ALA A 38 16.93 7.64 19.59
N LYS A 39 16.62 8.83 19.07
CA LYS A 39 15.73 9.79 19.72
C LYS A 39 14.32 9.65 19.20
N GLU A 40 13.36 9.65 20.11
CA GLU A 40 11.94 9.50 19.76
C GLU A 40 11.41 10.68 18.91
N GLU A 41 11.96 11.87 19.12
CA GLU A 41 11.62 13.08 18.35
C GLU A 41 11.99 12.96 16.86
N ASP A 42 13.05 12.21 16.56
CA ASP A 42 13.47 11.94 15.18
C ASP A 42 12.67 10.79 14.55
N ARG A 43 12.01 9.97 15.37
CA ARG A 43 11.26 8.79 14.95
C ARG A 43 9.89 9.12 14.38
N PHE A 44 9.22 10.14 14.91
CA PHE A 44 7.87 10.50 14.54
C PHE A 44 7.78 11.96 14.06
N CYS A 45 6.84 12.24 13.16
CA CYS A 45 6.61 13.60 12.67
C CYS A 45 5.15 14.02 12.83
N GLY A 46 4.93 15.33 12.96
CA GLY A 46 3.59 15.91 12.86
C GLY A 46 3.13 15.98 11.40
N ARG A 47 1.83 15.79 11.15
CA ARG A 47 1.24 15.87 9.80
C ARG A 47 -0.03 16.71 9.82
N PHE A 48 -0.29 17.40 8.71
CA PHE A 48 -1.61 17.97 8.45
C PHE A 48 -2.64 16.87 8.24
N ALA A 49 -3.92 17.22 8.44
CA ALA A 49 -5.01 16.34 8.05
C ALA A 49 -4.92 16.03 6.54
N PRO A 50 -5.19 14.79 6.12
CA PRO A 50 -5.07 14.41 4.71
C PRO A 50 -6.07 15.19 3.85
N VAL A 51 -5.58 15.66 2.70
CA VAL A 51 -6.40 16.36 1.70
C VAL A 51 -7.31 15.36 0.98
N ASP A 52 -6.79 14.17 0.70
CA ASP A 52 -7.49 13.11 -0.03
C ASP A 52 -8.73 12.60 0.72
N SER A 53 -9.85 12.56 0.02
CA SER A 53 -11.17 12.26 0.59
C SER A 53 -11.24 10.87 1.24
N TRP A 54 -10.59 9.87 0.63
CA TRP A 54 -10.57 8.49 1.13
C TRP A 54 -9.72 8.31 2.39
N LEU A 55 -8.77 9.21 2.66
CA LEU A 55 -7.95 9.20 3.88
C LEU A 55 -8.57 10.01 5.03
N ARG A 56 -9.53 10.90 4.74
CA ARG A 56 -10.21 11.69 5.79
C ARG A 56 -10.95 10.81 6.78
N ALA A 57 -11.70 9.81 6.31
CA ALA A 57 -12.44 8.91 7.19
C ALA A 57 -11.53 8.12 8.16
N PRO A 58 -10.47 7.41 7.71
CA PRO A 58 -9.56 6.72 8.61
C PRO A 58 -8.80 7.68 9.54
N HIS A 59 -8.40 8.86 9.07
CA HIS A 59 -7.80 9.88 9.94
C HIS A 59 -8.78 10.33 11.04
N ARG A 60 -10.06 10.58 10.70
CA ARG A 60 -11.10 10.86 11.70
C ARG A 60 -11.26 9.73 12.72
N ALA A 61 -11.22 8.48 12.27
CA ALA A 61 -11.30 7.33 13.15
C ALA A 61 -10.10 7.24 14.10
N ALA A 62 -8.88 7.49 13.61
CA ALA A 62 -7.67 7.52 14.43
C ALA A 62 -7.75 8.60 15.52
N ARG A 63 -8.29 9.79 15.20
CA ARG A 63 -8.57 10.84 16.19
C ARG A 63 -9.60 10.41 17.23
N LYS A 64 -10.71 9.81 16.81
CA LYS A 64 -11.76 9.30 17.72
C LYS A 64 -11.23 8.23 18.68
N LYS A 65 -10.25 7.45 18.24
CA LYS A 65 -9.57 6.44 19.06
C LYS A 65 -8.50 7.01 19.99
N GLY A 66 -8.22 8.31 19.94
CA GLY A 66 -7.20 8.95 20.77
C GLY A 66 -5.76 8.73 20.30
N TRP A 67 -5.54 8.19 19.10
CA TRP A 67 -4.20 7.97 18.55
C TRP A 67 -3.54 9.25 18.05
N LEU A 68 -4.34 10.26 17.72
CA LEU A 68 -3.90 11.54 17.18
C LEU A 68 -4.42 12.69 18.03
N ARG A 69 -3.54 13.64 18.32
CA ARG A 69 -3.87 14.89 19.02
C ARG A 69 -3.46 16.09 18.19
N ALA A 70 -4.30 17.12 18.16
CA ALA A 70 -3.94 18.39 17.53
C ALA A 70 -2.86 19.07 18.38
N GLY A 71 -1.80 19.53 17.73
CA GLY A 71 -0.82 20.41 18.34
C GLY A 71 -1.41 21.79 18.63
N GLN A 72 -0.70 22.56 19.45
CA GLN A 72 -1.09 23.93 19.80
C GLN A 72 -0.81 24.92 18.65
N VAL A 73 0.09 24.56 17.73
CA VAL A 73 0.47 25.38 16.59
C VAL A 73 -0.47 25.10 15.42
N ASN A 74 -1.16 26.15 14.97
CA ASN A 74 -1.88 26.17 13.71
C ASN A 74 -1.03 26.89 12.66
N ILE A 75 -0.90 26.31 11.48
CA ILE A 75 -0.12 26.90 10.39
C ILE A 75 -1.08 27.34 9.28
N SER A 76 -0.93 28.58 8.82
CA SER A 76 -1.54 29.09 7.59
C SER A 76 -0.47 29.11 6.51
N ILE A 77 -0.79 28.57 5.33
CA ILE A 77 0.09 28.65 4.16
C ILE A 77 -0.51 29.70 3.23
N LEU A 78 0.22 30.78 2.95
CA LEU A 78 -0.16 31.83 1.99
C LEU A 78 -1.56 32.45 2.24
N GLY A 79 -1.92 32.71 3.50
CA GLY A 79 -3.20 33.33 3.84
C GLY A 79 -4.40 32.38 3.78
N SER A 80 -4.18 31.09 3.56
CA SER A 80 -5.23 30.07 3.68
C SER A 80 -5.69 29.88 5.13
N LYS A 81 -6.83 29.20 5.31
CA LYS A 81 -7.34 28.85 6.64
C LYS A 81 -6.27 28.12 7.45
N ALA A 82 -5.99 28.60 8.65
CA ALA A 82 -5.04 27.96 9.55
C ALA A 82 -5.47 26.52 9.86
N MET A 83 -4.54 25.57 9.71
CA MET A 83 -4.77 24.15 9.93
C MET A 83 -3.89 23.64 11.08
N PRO A 84 -4.44 22.80 11.98
CA PRO A 84 -3.64 22.19 13.03
C PRO A 84 -2.72 21.12 12.44
N ILE A 85 -1.51 21.04 12.99
CA ILE A 85 -0.67 19.85 12.84
C ILE A 85 -1.14 18.80 13.85
N TRP A 86 -1.29 17.57 13.39
CA TRP A 86 -1.63 16.42 14.23
C TRP A 86 -0.35 15.68 14.61
N TYR A 87 -0.30 15.20 15.84
CA TYR A 87 0.79 14.42 16.39
C TYR A 87 0.27 13.11 16.97
N LEU A 88 1.11 12.09 16.99
CA LEU A 88 0.80 10.82 17.63
C LEU A 88 0.78 11.00 19.15
N THR A 89 -0.21 10.40 19.81
CA THR A 89 -0.16 10.15 21.26
C THR A 89 0.71 8.93 21.55
N GLU A 90 1.02 8.62 22.80
CA GLU A 90 1.78 7.40 23.15
C GLU A 90 1.14 6.13 22.58
N SER A 91 -0.18 5.97 22.75
CA SER A 91 -0.93 4.87 22.13
C SER A 91 -0.89 4.91 20.60
N GLY A 92 -0.90 6.10 20.01
CA GLY A 92 -0.78 6.29 18.57
C GLY A 92 0.58 5.89 18.02
N LYS A 93 1.67 6.13 18.78
CA LYS A 93 3.04 5.73 18.40
C LYS A 93 3.16 4.22 18.27
N ILE A 94 2.60 3.48 19.24
CA ILE A 94 2.57 2.01 19.21
C ILE A 94 1.78 1.52 17.98
N GLU A 95 0.59 2.06 17.75
CA GLU A 95 -0.24 1.70 16.59
C GLU A 95 0.45 2.06 15.26
N ALA A 96 1.17 3.19 15.19
CA ALA A 96 1.89 3.61 13.99
C ALA A 96 3.03 2.66 13.63
N LEU A 97 3.78 2.15 14.61
CA LEU A 97 4.83 1.16 14.39
C LEU A 97 4.22 -0.18 13.93
N GLN A 98 3.16 -0.64 14.58
CA GLN A 98 2.46 -1.85 14.14
C GLN A 98 1.84 -1.70 12.74
N ALA A 99 1.29 -0.53 12.43
CA ALA A 99 0.76 -0.22 11.11
C ALA A 99 1.85 -0.23 10.03
N ARG A 100 3.03 0.33 10.33
CA ARG A 100 4.20 0.24 9.45
C ARG A 100 4.52 -1.22 9.14
N ASP A 101 4.64 -2.08 10.15
CA ASP A 101 5.03 -3.47 9.93
C ASP A 101 4.00 -4.21 9.07
N ARG A 102 2.69 -3.98 9.31
CA ARG A 102 1.62 -4.51 8.45
C ARG A 102 1.70 -4.01 7.00
N VAL A 103 1.99 -2.72 6.80
CA VAL A 103 2.14 -2.14 5.46
C VAL A 103 3.37 -2.71 4.76
N LEU A 104 4.50 -2.81 5.44
CA LEU A 104 5.73 -3.39 4.89
C LEU A 104 5.55 -4.85 4.50
N GLN A 105 4.91 -5.65 5.35
CA GLN A 105 4.58 -7.03 5.04
C GLN A 105 3.68 -7.14 3.80
N THR A 106 2.66 -6.27 3.69
CA THR A 106 1.77 -6.23 2.53
C THR A 106 2.52 -5.82 1.25
N ARG A 107 3.40 -4.82 1.33
CA ARG A 107 4.23 -4.37 0.21
C ARG A 107 5.20 -5.45 -0.23
N ALA A 108 5.82 -6.17 0.70
CA ALA A 108 6.70 -7.30 0.40
C ALA A 108 5.94 -8.40 -0.34
N ALA A 109 4.78 -8.81 0.16
CA ALA A 109 3.94 -9.82 -0.50
C ALA A 109 3.51 -9.39 -1.91
N ARG A 110 3.17 -8.12 -2.11
CA ARG A 110 2.84 -7.58 -3.44
C ARG A 110 4.05 -7.52 -4.36
N SER A 111 5.23 -7.16 -3.84
CA SER A 111 6.47 -7.16 -4.62
C SER A 111 6.82 -8.56 -5.11
N GLU A 112 6.71 -9.56 -4.24
CA GLU A 112 6.92 -10.97 -4.60
C GLU A 112 5.93 -11.40 -5.70
N TRP A 113 4.64 -11.09 -5.53
CA TRP A 113 3.63 -11.38 -6.54
C TRP A 113 3.93 -10.69 -7.89
N VAL A 114 4.41 -9.45 -7.88
CA VAL A 114 4.77 -8.71 -9.09
C VAL A 114 5.94 -9.39 -9.81
N GLN A 115 6.93 -9.88 -9.08
CA GLN A 115 8.05 -10.64 -9.66
C GLN A 115 7.55 -11.92 -10.34
N ASP A 116 6.68 -12.68 -9.68
CA ASP A 116 6.07 -13.87 -10.27
C ASP A 116 5.27 -13.53 -11.53
N PHE A 117 4.50 -12.45 -11.51
CA PHE A 117 3.74 -11.99 -12.67
C PHE A 117 4.64 -11.64 -13.85
N HIS A 118 5.77 -10.96 -13.62
CA HIS A 118 6.72 -10.66 -14.68
C HIS A 118 7.35 -11.93 -15.28
N ALA A 119 7.70 -12.91 -14.44
CA ALA A 119 8.23 -14.20 -14.89
C ALA A 119 7.18 -14.97 -15.72
N ALA A 120 5.98 -15.17 -15.17
CA ALA A 120 4.89 -15.88 -15.85
C ALA A 120 4.48 -15.20 -17.16
N ARG A 121 4.44 -13.86 -17.18
CA ARG A 121 4.13 -13.10 -18.39
C ARG A 121 5.19 -13.27 -19.47
N LYS A 122 6.48 -13.31 -19.10
CA LYS A 122 7.58 -13.54 -20.05
C LYS A 122 7.47 -14.93 -20.68
N GLU A 123 7.19 -15.95 -19.87
CA GLU A 123 6.98 -17.32 -20.37
C GLU A 123 5.75 -17.43 -21.27
N TYR A 124 4.65 -16.79 -20.89
CA TYR A 124 3.43 -16.76 -21.69
C TYR A 124 3.66 -16.13 -23.07
N ILE A 125 4.38 -15.01 -23.13
CA ILE A 125 4.74 -14.36 -24.39
C ILE A 125 5.64 -15.28 -25.23
N ALA A 126 6.69 -15.86 -24.63
CA ALA A 126 7.59 -16.76 -25.34
C ALA A 126 6.87 -17.99 -25.93
N LYS A 127 5.94 -18.59 -25.19
CA LYS A 127 5.10 -19.69 -25.69
C LYS A 127 4.23 -19.25 -26.86
N LYS A 128 3.58 -18.10 -26.71
CA LYS A 128 2.72 -17.54 -27.76
C LYS A 128 3.51 -17.22 -29.03
N ASP A 129 4.74 -16.72 -28.90
CA ASP A 129 5.61 -16.44 -30.05
C ASP A 129 6.04 -17.74 -30.74
N SER A 130 6.35 -18.81 -29.97
CA SER A 130 6.65 -20.13 -30.55
C SER A 130 5.45 -20.83 -31.22
N GLU A 131 4.22 -20.55 -30.77
CA GLU A 131 3.00 -21.11 -31.37
C GLU A 131 2.57 -20.38 -32.65
N ASN A 132 3.01 -19.13 -32.85
CA ASN A 132 2.70 -18.33 -34.04
C ASN A 132 3.82 -18.33 -35.08
N ASP A 133 4.83 -19.21 -34.94
CA ASP A 133 5.91 -19.36 -35.90
C ASP A 133 5.38 -20.04 -37.19
N PRO A 134 5.36 -19.36 -38.35
CA PRO A 134 4.74 -19.86 -39.57
C PRO A 134 5.50 -21.01 -40.26
N ASP A 135 6.66 -21.43 -39.76
CA ASP A 135 7.53 -22.43 -40.38
C ASP A 135 7.32 -23.88 -39.90
N VAL A 136 6.20 -24.18 -39.22
CA VAL A 136 5.77 -25.58 -39.00
C VAL A 136 4.98 -26.06 -40.21
N PRO A 137 5.51 -26.94 -41.08
CA PRO A 137 4.75 -27.46 -42.21
C PRO A 137 3.54 -28.23 -41.67
N SER A 138 2.36 -27.71 -41.98
CA SER A 138 1.08 -28.40 -41.82
C SER A 138 1.21 -29.78 -42.44
N SER A 139 1.30 -30.83 -41.61
CA SER A 139 1.27 -32.21 -42.09
C SER A 139 0.01 -32.39 -42.94
N PRO A 140 0.11 -32.95 -44.15
CA PRO A 140 -1.04 -33.13 -45.01
C PRO A 140 -2.01 -34.09 -44.31
N LYS A 141 -3.27 -33.67 -44.19
CA LYS A 141 -4.36 -34.55 -43.74
C LYS A 141 -4.53 -35.71 -44.74
N PRO A 142 -4.81 -36.93 -44.25
CA PRO A 142 -5.09 -38.09 -45.10
C PRO A 142 -6.37 -37.91 -45.92
#